data_AF-A0A966ZAB5-F1
#
_entry.id   AF-A0A966ZAB5-F1
#
_cell.length_a   1.000
_cell.length_b   1.000
_cell.length_c   1.000
_cell.angle_alpha   90.00
_cell.angle_beta   90.00
_cell.angle_gamma   90.00
#
_symmetry.space_group_name_H-M   'P 1'
#
loop_
_entity.id
_entity.type
_entity.pdbx_description
1 polymer ?
#
loop_
_entity_poly.entity_id
_entity_poly.type
_entity_poly.pdbx_seq_one_letter_code
_entity_poly.pdbx_strand_id
1 'polypeptide(L)'
;AGNFTFGGLVAGNNVTFSGAMDLGSSARTITVTSPAVTATVSGVVTSSISSGTALTKAGAGVLTLSAVSSLNGGAVAVTAGILKFGIAGAIPTASAITISAGAGLDLNGFDLNAVTQSVTSSGFITNSAASTSTITVAGTGSTDVTTVGDVSLGLVLADNYLSNALSKLGLTKGGLGTLTFTNTTSVNSGNILVVAGAVNGNANNTFSPNATVVLGNASTATAATPTATLDVLSYNQTIAGITAGTTTNVASAVVRIGSGKTLTTTGTNTFGSDTSAADVTTVNFTDGGTFVANGALFQVGGAASASLFNTAVTVDMTALSAFTVNAGSTGIFRLGDVASTNGATTIVKLAPTSTITANLIGIGDISTGTLLQTLRLGSTSNILNANTITLGTAPTSGSRGSGTLNFNSGSGTLTIRGLAAGTTRANLNLVSSSMATGGALTGIFDVTGHTANLRFDAMNLASRTNTLT
;
A
#
# COMPACT_ATOMS: atom_id res chain seq x y z
N ALA A 1 -30.72 21.79 -30.66
CA ALA A 1 -29.67 21.69 -29.62
C ALA A 1 -28.51 22.64 -29.97
N GLY A 2 -27.94 23.33 -28.99
CA GLY A 2 -26.82 24.27 -29.14
C GLY A 2 -25.80 24.07 -28.01
N ASN A 3 -24.72 24.85 -28.00
CA ASN A 3 -23.82 24.88 -26.83
C ASN A 3 -24.52 25.58 -25.65
N PHE A 4 -24.17 25.18 -24.43
CA PHE A 4 -24.73 25.75 -23.20
C PHE A 4 -23.62 26.42 -22.39
N THR A 5 -23.93 27.56 -21.79
CA THR A 5 -23.03 28.24 -20.85
C THR A 5 -23.82 28.69 -19.64
N PHE A 6 -23.30 28.42 -18.47
CA PHE A 6 -23.86 28.84 -17.20
C PHE A 6 -22.72 29.26 -16.26
N GLY A 7 -23.06 30.14 -15.34
CA GLY A 7 -22.09 30.82 -14.49
C GLY A 7 -22.72 31.40 -13.25
N GLY A 8 -21.91 32.10 -12.48
CA GLY A 8 -22.29 32.66 -11.20
C GLY A 8 -21.07 32.97 -10.36
N LEU A 9 -21.27 33.68 -9.26
CA LEU A 9 -20.19 34.09 -8.36
C LEU A 9 -20.11 33.21 -7.11
N VAL A 10 -21.18 32.48 -6.79
CA VAL A 10 -21.32 31.69 -5.56
C VAL A 10 -21.96 30.33 -5.83
N ALA A 11 -21.79 29.38 -4.91
CA ALA A 11 -22.41 28.05 -4.98
C ALA A 11 -23.96 28.10 -5.01
N GLY A 12 -24.58 29.18 -4.54
CA GLY A 12 -26.03 29.40 -4.69
C GLY A 12 -26.49 29.54 -6.14
N ASN A 13 -25.57 29.72 -7.10
CA ASN A 13 -25.87 29.77 -8.53
C ASN A 13 -25.79 28.40 -9.23
N ASN A 14 -25.76 27.30 -8.46
CA ASN A 14 -25.83 25.96 -9.02
C ASN A 14 -27.13 25.76 -9.81
N VAL A 15 -27.06 24.98 -10.89
CA VAL A 15 -28.21 24.70 -11.78
C VAL A 15 -28.41 23.20 -11.89
N THR A 16 -29.66 22.73 -11.86
CA THR A 16 -30.01 21.33 -12.10
C THR A 16 -30.92 21.22 -13.32
N PHE A 17 -30.51 20.42 -14.31
CA PHE A 17 -31.32 20.05 -15.48
C PHE A 17 -31.91 18.66 -15.26
N SER A 18 -33.22 18.58 -15.04
CA SER A 18 -33.92 17.34 -14.71
C SER A 18 -34.47 16.57 -15.93
N GLY A 19 -34.64 17.24 -17.08
CA GLY A 19 -35.14 16.62 -18.31
C GLY A 19 -34.05 15.89 -19.09
N ALA A 20 -34.45 14.90 -19.89
CA ALA A 20 -33.55 14.26 -20.86
C ALA A 20 -32.94 15.30 -21.81
N MET A 21 -31.66 15.13 -22.13
CA MET A 21 -30.88 16.06 -22.96
C MET A 21 -30.37 15.33 -24.20
N ASP A 22 -30.93 15.67 -25.37
CA ASP A 22 -30.42 15.18 -26.65
C ASP A 22 -29.41 16.17 -27.26
N LEU A 23 -28.16 15.72 -27.40
CA LEU A 23 -27.07 16.48 -28.03
C LEU A 23 -27.17 16.48 -29.56
N GLY A 24 -27.92 15.53 -30.14
CA GLY A 24 -28.04 15.30 -31.57
C GLY A 24 -26.76 14.76 -32.21
N SER A 25 -26.60 15.05 -33.51
CA SER A 25 -25.51 14.56 -34.38
C SER A 25 -24.32 15.53 -34.49
N SER A 26 -24.19 16.51 -33.61
CA SER A 26 -23.09 17.47 -33.59
C SER A 26 -22.47 17.55 -32.20
N ALA A 27 -21.16 17.78 -32.14
CA ALA A 27 -20.45 17.98 -30.88
C ALA A 27 -21.06 19.15 -30.12
N ARG A 28 -21.33 18.96 -28.83
CA ARG A 28 -21.90 20.01 -27.96
C ARG A 28 -20.95 20.35 -26.83
N THR A 29 -20.85 21.64 -26.53
CA THR A 29 -20.09 22.14 -25.39
C THR A 29 -21.02 22.60 -24.28
N ILE A 30 -20.73 22.14 -23.07
CA ILE A 30 -21.34 22.60 -21.83
C ILE A 30 -20.27 23.32 -21.01
N THR A 31 -20.44 24.63 -20.83
CA THR A 31 -19.50 25.50 -20.13
C THR A 31 -20.02 25.88 -18.75
N VAL A 32 -19.32 25.47 -17.69
CA VAL A 32 -19.52 25.99 -16.31
C VAL A 32 -18.45 27.05 -16.06
N THR A 33 -18.77 28.34 -16.09
CA THR A 33 -17.72 29.37 -16.16
C THR A 33 -16.96 29.60 -14.85
N SER A 34 -17.57 29.27 -13.71
CA SER A 34 -17.05 29.64 -12.39
C SER A 34 -16.67 28.43 -11.54
N PRO A 35 -15.50 28.43 -10.87
CA PRO A 35 -15.07 27.33 -10.00
C PRO A 35 -15.98 27.15 -8.78
N ALA A 36 -16.73 28.18 -8.39
CA ALA A 36 -17.69 28.11 -7.29
C ALA A 36 -19.03 27.47 -7.66
N VAL A 37 -19.26 27.18 -8.95
CA VAL A 37 -20.54 26.70 -9.47
C VAL A 37 -20.45 25.24 -9.89
N THR A 38 -21.46 24.48 -9.51
CA THR A 38 -21.76 23.15 -10.01
C THR A 38 -23.06 23.19 -10.81
N ALA A 39 -23.05 22.68 -12.05
CA ALA A 39 -24.29 22.28 -12.69
C ALA A 39 -24.45 20.77 -12.66
N THR A 40 -25.68 20.33 -12.49
CA THR A 40 -26.05 18.92 -12.46
C THR A 40 -26.99 18.64 -13.61
N VAL A 41 -26.68 17.63 -14.42
CA VAL A 41 -27.61 17.07 -15.40
C VAL A 41 -28.14 15.76 -14.83
N SER A 42 -29.38 15.81 -14.33
CA SER A 42 -30.09 14.68 -13.74
C SER A 42 -30.88 13.86 -14.76
N GLY A 43 -31.13 14.39 -15.95
CA GLY A 43 -31.71 13.64 -17.06
C GLY A 43 -30.66 12.87 -17.88
N VAL A 44 -31.09 11.84 -18.59
CA VAL A 44 -30.24 11.07 -19.52
C VAL A 44 -29.70 11.99 -20.60
N VAL A 45 -28.39 11.95 -20.85
CA VAL A 45 -27.75 12.62 -21.99
C VAL A 45 -27.66 11.65 -23.17
N THR A 46 -28.21 12.00 -24.33
CA THR A 46 -28.12 11.18 -25.55
C THR A 46 -27.32 11.88 -26.64
N SER A 47 -26.65 11.12 -27.50
CA SER A 47 -26.06 11.61 -28.74
C SER A 47 -26.15 10.55 -29.83
N SER A 48 -26.25 10.99 -31.10
CA SER A 48 -26.16 10.09 -32.26
C SER A 48 -24.75 10.01 -32.86
N ILE A 49 -23.76 10.71 -32.29
CA ILE A 49 -22.36 10.64 -32.72
C ILE A 49 -21.78 9.27 -32.37
N SER A 50 -21.33 8.52 -33.37
CA SER A 50 -20.68 7.21 -33.20
C SER A 50 -19.15 7.24 -33.22
N SER A 51 -18.55 8.37 -33.63
CA SER A 51 -17.11 8.60 -33.65
C SER A 51 -16.79 10.08 -33.48
N GLY A 52 -15.78 10.41 -32.68
CA GLY A 52 -15.43 11.79 -32.33
C GLY A 52 -16.11 12.25 -31.03
N THR A 53 -15.97 13.52 -30.66
CA THR A 53 -16.47 14.06 -29.38
C THR A 53 -17.96 14.38 -29.45
N ALA A 54 -18.77 13.71 -28.63
CA ALA A 54 -20.18 14.04 -28.45
C ALA A 54 -20.38 15.21 -27.47
N LEU A 55 -19.67 15.16 -26.33
CA LEU A 55 -19.82 16.13 -25.25
C LEU A 55 -18.46 16.74 -24.86
N THR A 56 -18.41 18.06 -24.83
CA THR A 56 -17.27 18.82 -24.30
C THR A 56 -17.68 19.54 -23.02
N LYS A 57 -17.00 19.27 -21.92
CA LYS A 57 -17.06 20.06 -20.68
C LYS A 57 -15.99 21.15 -20.71
N ALA A 58 -16.43 22.41 -20.67
CA ALA A 58 -15.56 23.59 -20.61
C ALA A 58 -15.85 24.48 -19.38
N GLY A 59 -15.05 25.54 -19.21
CA GLY A 59 -15.12 26.48 -18.09
C GLY A 59 -14.63 25.90 -16.75
N ALA A 60 -14.31 26.78 -15.80
CA ALA A 60 -13.60 26.42 -14.56
C ALA A 60 -14.44 25.63 -13.53
N GLY A 61 -15.77 25.61 -13.64
CA GLY A 61 -16.64 24.95 -12.65
C GLY A 61 -16.83 23.45 -12.84
N VAL A 62 -17.76 22.91 -12.06
CA VAL A 62 -18.08 21.48 -12.01
C VAL A 62 -19.33 21.17 -12.83
N LEU A 63 -19.27 20.16 -13.70
CA LEU A 63 -20.45 19.55 -14.33
C LEU A 63 -20.64 18.15 -13.76
N THR A 64 -21.78 17.88 -13.15
CA THR A 64 -22.14 16.56 -12.61
C THR A 64 -23.14 15.89 -13.55
N LEU A 65 -22.83 14.65 -13.96
CA LEU A 65 -23.77 13.80 -14.72
C LEU A 65 -24.40 12.78 -13.77
N SER A 66 -25.68 12.94 -13.46
CA SER A 66 -26.41 12.15 -12.44
C SER A 66 -27.36 11.11 -13.02
N ALA A 67 -27.34 10.92 -14.34
CA ALA A 67 -28.02 9.82 -15.02
C ALA A 67 -27.03 9.05 -15.91
N VAL A 68 -27.34 7.78 -16.15
CA VAL A 68 -26.61 6.95 -17.12
C VAL A 68 -26.88 7.50 -18.52
N SER A 69 -25.85 8.00 -19.18
CA SER A 69 -25.97 8.58 -20.53
C SER A 69 -26.02 7.49 -21.62
N SER A 70 -26.37 7.87 -22.85
CA SER A 70 -26.26 7.01 -24.05
C SER A 70 -25.65 7.82 -25.19
N LEU A 71 -24.32 7.77 -25.32
CA LEU A 71 -23.57 8.62 -26.25
C LEU A 71 -23.23 7.94 -27.58
N ASN A 72 -23.78 6.75 -27.84
CA ASN A 72 -23.58 5.98 -29.08
C ASN A 72 -22.09 5.71 -29.46
N GLY A 73 -21.18 5.76 -28.49
CA GLY A 73 -19.72 5.63 -28.71
C GLY A 73 -19.00 6.97 -28.90
N GLY A 74 -19.73 8.08 -28.99
CA GLY A 74 -19.16 9.42 -29.02
C GLY A 74 -18.41 9.76 -27.73
N ALA A 75 -17.20 10.29 -27.88
CA ALA A 75 -16.29 10.60 -26.78
C ALA A 75 -16.75 11.80 -25.92
N VAL A 76 -16.23 11.87 -24.71
CA VAL A 76 -16.39 12.99 -23.78
C VAL A 76 -15.04 13.68 -23.59
N ALA A 77 -14.98 14.98 -23.87
CA ALA A 77 -13.80 15.80 -23.64
C ALA A 77 -14.01 16.71 -22.43
N VAL A 78 -13.07 16.72 -21.50
CA VAL A 78 -12.98 17.70 -20.40
C VAL A 78 -11.86 18.66 -20.73
N THR A 79 -12.20 19.84 -21.24
CA THR A 79 -11.21 20.84 -21.67
C THR A 79 -10.88 21.85 -20.58
N ALA A 80 -11.77 22.05 -19.61
CA ALA A 80 -11.53 22.87 -18.42
C ALA A 80 -12.48 22.51 -17.27
N GLY A 81 -12.07 22.85 -16.04
CA GLY A 81 -12.83 22.57 -14.82
C GLY A 81 -12.94 21.08 -14.54
N ILE A 82 -14.02 20.67 -13.87
CA ILE A 82 -14.22 19.28 -13.44
C ILE A 82 -15.48 18.69 -14.08
N LEU A 83 -15.36 17.51 -14.66
CA LEU A 83 -16.50 16.63 -14.92
C LEU A 83 -16.62 15.63 -13.77
N LYS A 84 -17.79 15.52 -13.15
CA LYS A 84 -18.03 14.71 -11.96
C LYS A 84 -19.06 13.63 -12.25
N PHE A 85 -18.79 12.40 -11.82
CA PHE A 85 -19.78 11.33 -11.82
C PHE A 85 -20.80 11.56 -10.71
N GLY A 86 -22.07 11.69 -11.07
CA GLY A 86 -23.19 11.69 -10.13
C GLY A 86 -23.78 10.30 -9.91
N ILE A 87 -23.47 9.35 -10.80
CA ILE A 87 -23.92 7.96 -10.75
C ILE A 87 -22.88 7.04 -11.44
N ALA A 88 -22.86 5.75 -11.08
CA ALA A 88 -22.07 4.76 -11.80
C ALA A 88 -22.49 4.70 -13.28
N GLY A 89 -21.52 4.65 -14.19
CA GLY A 89 -21.80 4.63 -15.63
C GLY A 89 -22.39 5.93 -16.18
N ALA A 90 -22.21 7.07 -15.49
CA ALA A 90 -22.64 8.38 -15.98
C ALA A 90 -22.12 8.68 -17.41
N ILE A 91 -20.89 8.25 -17.70
CA ILE A 91 -20.35 8.11 -19.06
C ILE A 91 -20.34 6.61 -19.41
N PRO A 92 -20.91 6.21 -20.57
CA PRO A 92 -20.91 4.80 -20.98
C PRO A 92 -19.50 4.31 -21.31
N THR A 93 -19.16 3.08 -20.92
CA THR A 93 -17.82 2.48 -21.10
C THR A 93 -17.30 2.53 -22.55
N ALA A 94 -18.19 2.45 -23.55
CA ALA A 94 -17.83 2.56 -24.96
C ALA A 94 -17.41 3.98 -25.40
N SER A 95 -17.61 5.00 -24.56
CA SER A 95 -17.40 6.41 -24.90
C SER A 95 -16.09 6.90 -24.31
N ALA A 96 -15.03 7.06 -25.11
CA ALA A 96 -13.72 7.47 -24.60
C ALA A 96 -13.76 8.79 -23.82
N ILE A 97 -12.91 8.92 -22.79
CA ILE A 97 -12.77 10.15 -22.01
C ILE A 97 -11.41 10.78 -22.33
N THR A 98 -11.41 12.07 -22.66
CA THR A 98 -10.18 12.86 -22.86
C THR A 98 -10.15 14.02 -21.87
N ILE A 99 -9.08 14.15 -21.10
CA ILE A 99 -8.94 15.20 -20.08
C ILE A 99 -7.75 16.09 -20.44
N SER A 100 -8.01 17.37 -20.71
CA SER A 100 -6.98 18.35 -21.05
C SER A 100 -6.21 18.82 -19.82
N ALA A 101 -5.04 19.43 -20.04
CA ALA A 101 -4.23 19.98 -18.96
C ALA A 101 -5.02 21.01 -18.13
N GLY A 102 -4.93 20.91 -16.81
CA GLY A 102 -5.69 21.76 -15.86
C GLY A 102 -7.17 21.38 -15.69
N ALA A 103 -7.68 20.40 -16.44
CA ALA A 103 -9.02 19.85 -16.25
C ALA A 103 -8.99 18.57 -15.41
N GLY A 104 -10.14 18.21 -14.84
CA GLY A 104 -10.29 17.08 -13.93
C GLY A 104 -11.49 16.19 -14.23
N LEU A 105 -11.33 14.89 -13.98
CA LEU A 105 -12.43 13.95 -13.82
C LEU A 105 -12.55 13.58 -12.34
N ASP A 106 -13.71 13.84 -11.73
CA ASP A 106 -14.02 13.46 -10.36
C ASP A 106 -14.90 12.22 -10.34
N LEU A 107 -14.34 11.11 -9.84
CA LEU A 107 -15.02 9.82 -9.75
C LEU A 107 -16.08 9.79 -8.66
N ASN A 108 -16.02 10.68 -7.66
CA ASN A 108 -17.06 10.85 -6.65
C ASN A 108 -17.56 9.53 -6.03
N GLY A 109 -16.65 8.67 -5.59
CA GLY A 109 -16.99 7.42 -4.91
C GLY A 109 -17.33 6.27 -5.85
N PHE A 110 -17.29 6.47 -7.17
CA PHE A 110 -17.45 5.41 -8.17
C PHE A 110 -16.09 4.90 -8.65
N ASP A 111 -16.04 3.64 -9.07
CA ASP A 111 -14.83 3.05 -9.65
C ASP A 111 -14.75 3.32 -11.16
N LEU A 112 -13.52 3.34 -11.68
CA LEU A 112 -13.23 3.42 -13.10
C LEU A 112 -12.45 2.19 -13.53
N ASN A 113 -12.89 1.53 -14.60
CA ASN A 113 -12.11 0.46 -15.22
C ASN A 113 -11.48 0.97 -16.51
N ALA A 114 -10.18 1.28 -16.47
CA ALA A 114 -9.45 1.81 -17.62
C ALA A 114 -9.19 0.77 -18.72
N VAL A 115 -9.50 -0.52 -18.46
CA VAL A 115 -9.45 -1.59 -19.46
C VAL A 115 -10.67 -1.58 -20.37
N THR A 116 -11.85 -1.25 -19.83
CA THR A 116 -13.10 -1.20 -20.61
C THR A 116 -13.51 0.21 -21.01
N GLN A 117 -12.97 1.22 -20.33
CA GLN A 117 -13.21 2.63 -20.59
C GLN A 117 -11.88 3.31 -20.93
N SER A 118 -11.67 3.63 -22.21
CA SER A 118 -10.47 4.36 -22.62
C SER A 118 -10.44 5.75 -21.99
N VAL A 119 -9.36 6.07 -21.28
CA VAL A 119 -9.10 7.40 -20.72
C VAL A 119 -7.74 7.88 -21.16
N THR A 120 -7.72 9.05 -21.79
CA THR A 120 -6.48 9.78 -22.11
C THR A 120 -6.49 11.08 -21.32
N SER A 121 -5.37 11.41 -20.68
CA SER A 121 -5.31 12.57 -19.79
C SER A 121 -3.95 13.25 -19.84
N SER A 122 -3.98 14.56 -19.99
CA SER A 122 -2.91 15.48 -19.55
C SER A 122 -3.35 16.31 -18.32
N GLY A 123 -4.57 16.12 -17.84
CA GLY A 123 -5.11 16.66 -16.59
C GLY A 123 -5.03 15.64 -15.45
N PHE A 124 -5.99 15.70 -14.52
CA PHE A 124 -6.02 14.83 -13.34
C PHE A 124 -7.31 14.03 -13.19
N ILE A 125 -7.23 12.93 -12.46
CA ILE A 125 -8.39 12.19 -11.94
C ILE A 125 -8.40 12.33 -10.43
N THR A 126 -9.59 12.57 -9.86
CA THR A 126 -9.79 12.74 -8.43
C THR A 126 -10.96 11.93 -7.91
N ASN A 127 -11.04 11.86 -6.58
CA ASN A 127 -12.21 11.39 -5.87
C ASN A 127 -12.51 12.36 -4.73
N SER A 128 -13.68 12.98 -4.78
CA SER A 128 -14.16 13.88 -3.73
C SER A 128 -15.19 13.28 -2.77
N ALA A 129 -15.62 12.03 -2.98
CA ALA A 129 -16.58 11.39 -2.09
C ALA A 129 -15.96 10.98 -0.75
N ALA A 130 -16.77 10.88 0.30
CA ALA A 130 -16.34 10.38 1.61
C ALA A 130 -16.17 8.84 1.65
N SER A 131 -15.66 8.26 0.57
CA SER A 131 -15.41 6.82 0.39
C SER A 131 -14.23 6.65 -0.55
N THR A 132 -13.60 5.49 -0.55
CA THR A 132 -12.53 5.17 -1.50
C THR A 132 -13.12 4.88 -2.89
N SER A 133 -12.45 5.37 -3.94
CA SER A 133 -12.65 4.97 -5.33
C SER A 133 -11.38 4.31 -5.85
N THR A 134 -11.51 3.42 -6.83
CA THR A 134 -10.39 2.71 -7.44
C THR A 134 -10.40 2.83 -8.96
N ILE A 135 -9.20 2.88 -9.54
CA ILE A 135 -9.00 2.71 -10.98
C ILE A 135 -8.42 1.32 -11.22
N THR A 136 -9.11 0.49 -11.99
CA THR A 136 -8.63 -0.84 -12.39
C THR A 136 -7.87 -0.76 -13.71
N VAL A 137 -6.68 -1.38 -13.77
CA VAL A 137 -5.75 -1.38 -14.92
C VAL A 137 -5.12 -2.75 -15.15
N ALA A 138 -4.80 -3.04 -16.42
CA ALA A 138 -4.10 -4.25 -16.92
C ALA A 138 -4.74 -5.62 -16.57
N GLY A 139 -5.97 -5.62 -16.05
CA GLY A 139 -6.76 -6.80 -15.76
C GLY A 139 -8.23 -6.45 -15.52
N THR A 140 -9.02 -7.44 -15.14
CA THR A 140 -10.48 -7.34 -15.03
C THR A 140 -10.98 -6.96 -13.63
N GLY A 141 -10.12 -7.04 -12.61
CA GLY A 141 -10.48 -6.68 -11.24
C GLY A 141 -9.43 -7.08 -10.21
N SER A 142 -9.84 -7.03 -8.93
CA SER A 142 -9.00 -7.32 -7.77
C SER A 142 -8.64 -8.79 -7.58
N THR A 143 -9.18 -9.71 -8.38
CA THR A 143 -8.88 -11.15 -8.30
C THR A 143 -8.26 -11.71 -9.58
N ASP A 144 -7.98 -10.83 -10.54
CA ASP A 144 -7.43 -11.24 -11.84
C ASP A 144 -5.96 -11.60 -11.70
N VAL A 145 -5.67 -12.89 -11.84
CA VAL A 145 -4.34 -13.49 -11.86
C VAL A 145 -4.05 -14.18 -13.20
N THR A 146 -4.79 -13.80 -14.25
CA THR A 146 -4.80 -14.52 -15.55
C THR A 146 -4.53 -13.63 -16.75
N THR A 147 -4.96 -12.37 -16.73
CA THR A 147 -4.78 -11.46 -17.86
C THR A 147 -3.29 -11.20 -18.12
N VAL A 148 -2.85 -11.38 -19.36
CA VAL A 148 -1.47 -11.12 -19.79
C VAL A 148 -1.39 -9.83 -20.59
N GLY A 149 -0.19 -9.28 -20.71
CA GLY A 149 0.08 -8.08 -21.52
C GLY A 149 0.45 -6.87 -20.68
N ASP A 150 1.41 -6.11 -21.18
CA ASP A 150 1.92 -4.92 -20.50
C ASP A 150 1.08 -3.69 -20.84
N VAL A 151 0.88 -2.81 -19.87
CA VAL A 151 0.09 -1.58 -20.00
C VAL A 151 0.86 -0.40 -19.42
N SER A 152 0.77 0.76 -20.06
CA SER A 152 1.29 2.02 -19.53
C SER A 152 0.17 2.91 -18.99
N LEU A 153 0.43 3.61 -17.88
CA LEU A 153 -0.51 4.52 -17.24
C LEU A 153 0.10 5.92 -17.05
N GLY A 154 -0.35 6.86 -17.87
CA GLY A 154 0.04 8.27 -17.81
C GLY A 154 -0.92 9.18 -17.04
N LEU A 155 -1.88 8.62 -16.30
CA LEU A 155 -2.89 9.40 -15.58
C LEU A 155 -2.31 10.03 -14.31
N VAL A 156 -2.55 11.33 -14.10
CA VAL A 156 -2.24 11.99 -12.83
C VAL A 156 -3.36 11.73 -11.83
N LEU A 157 -3.02 11.12 -10.70
CA LEU A 157 -3.97 10.79 -9.63
C LEU A 157 -3.82 11.77 -8.47
N ALA A 158 -4.90 12.47 -8.12
CA ALA A 158 -4.92 13.41 -7.00
C ALA A 158 -6.25 13.29 -6.28
N ASP A 159 -6.26 12.94 -4.99
CA ASP A 159 -7.50 12.77 -4.23
C ASP A 159 -7.73 13.89 -3.20
N ASN A 160 -8.93 13.91 -2.62
CA ASN A 160 -9.30 14.93 -1.64
C ASN A 160 -8.97 14.51 -0.20
N TYR A 161 -8.00 13.60 -0.02
CA TYR A 161 -7.65 13.01 1.28
C TYR A 161 -7.36 14.06 2.36
N LEU A 162 -6.67 15.15 2.00
CA LEU A 162 -6.34 16.23 2.94
C LEU A 162 -7.58 16.99 3.47
N SER A 163 -8.67 17.02 2.69
CA SER A 163 -9.95 17.59 3.12
C SER A 163 -10.84 16.55 3.80
N ASN A 164 -10.72 15.28 3.43
CA ASN A 164 -11.47 14.17 4.00
C ASN A 164 -10.66 12.86 3.86
N ALA A 165 -10.23 12.29 4.98
CA ALA A 165 -9.36 11.11 5.02
C ALA A 165 -9.98 9.84 4.39
N LEU A 166 -11.30 9.83 4.16
CA LEU A 166 -12.01 8.74 3.47
C LEU A 166 -11.98 8.90 1.95
N SER A 167 -11.75 10.10 1.42
CA SER A 167 -11.71 10.44 -0.01
C SER A 167 -10.41 9.98 -0.66
N LYS A 168 -10.18 8.68 -0.68
CA LYS A 168 -8.98 8.07 -1.27
C LYS A 168 -9.22 7.70 -2.73
N LEU A 169 -8.22 7.90 -3.57
CA LEU A 169 -8.17 7.35 -4.93
C LEU A 169 -7.08 6.30 -5.00
N GLY A 170 -7.48 5.05 -5.18
CA GLY A 170 -6.57 3.90 -5.31
C GLY A 170 -6.44 3.41 -6.74
N LEU A 171 -5.53 2.45 -6.92
CA LEU A 171 -5.35 1.72 -8.16
C LEU A 171 -5.40 0.21 -7.87
N THR A 172 -6.06 -0.55 -8.74
CA THR A 172 -6.00 -2.01 -8.76
C THR A 172 -5.34 -2.47 -10.05
N LYS A 173 -4.16 -3.08 -9.93
CA LYS A 173 -3.42 -3.73 -11.00
C LYS A 173 -3.74 -5.22 -11.00
N GLY A 174 -4.63 -5.63 -11.91
CA GLY A 174 -4.94 -7.04 -12.18
C GLY A 174 -4.01 -7.67 -13.22
N GLY A 175 -4.05 -8.99 -13.38
CA GLY A 175 -3.35 -9.75 -14.42
C GLY A 175 -1.86 -9.97 -14.15
N LEU A 176 -1.25 -10.91 -14.88
CA LEU A 176 0.16 -11.31 -14.83
C LEU A 176 1.11 -10.34 -15.54
N GLY A 177 0.61 -9.42 -16.38
CA GLY A 177 1.43 -8.45 -17.12
C GLY A 177 2.04 -7.36 -16.24
N THR A 178 2.84 -6.48 -16.85
CA THR A 178 3.46 -5.32 -16.19
C THR A 178 2.63 -4.07 -16.38
N LEU A 179 2.45 -3.31 -15.31
CA LEU A 179 1.93 -1.94 -15.37
C LEU A 179 3.07 -0.94 -15.21
N THR A 180 3.30 -0.12 -16.22
CA THR A 180 4.28 0.96 -16.20
C THR A 180 3.62 2.30 -16.00
N PHE A 181 3.85 2.91 -14.84
CA PHE A 181 3.50 4.30 -14.64
C PHE A 181 4.46 5.19 -15.42
N THR A 182 3.89 6.10 -16.21
CA THR A 182 4.67 7.07 -17.00
C THR A 182 4.57 8.50 -16.47
N ASN A 183 3.67 8.73 -15.50
CA ASN A 183 3.53 10.00 -14.79
C ASN A 183 4.32 9.97 -13.48
N THR A 184 4.78 11.13 -13.01
CA THR A 184 5.57 11.26 -11.77
C THR A 184 4.99 12.29 -10.80
N THR A 185 3.74 12.68 -11.01
CA THR A 185 3.11 13.82 -10.30
C THR A 185 1.87 13.42 -9.52
N SER A 186 1.59 12.11 -9.40
CA SER A 186 0.47 11.62 -8.61
C SER A 186 0.69 11.87 -7.11
N VAL A 187 -0.37 12.28 -6.41
CA VAL A 187 -0.38 12.62 -4.98
C VAL A 187 -1.49 11.89 -4.21
N ASN A 188 -2.10 10.88 -4.83
CA ASN A 188 -3.17 10.09 -4.23
C ASN A 188 -2.71 9.33 -2.98
N SER A 189 -3.63 9.16 -2.03
CA SER A 189 -3.41 8.46 -0.75
C SER A 189 -4.07 7.08 -0.72
N GLY A 190 -4.84 6.72 -1.75
CA GLY A 190 -5.39 5.38 -1.92
C GLY A 190 -4.31 4.37 -2.32
N ASN A 191 -4.55 3.12 -1.94
CA ASN A 191 -3.59 2.03 -2.15
C ASN A 191 -3.34 1.77 -3.63
N ILE A 192 -2.12 1.33 -3.96
CA ILE A 192 -1.80 0.69 -5.23
C ILE A 192 -1.79 -0.82 -4.96
N LEU A 193 -2.90 -1.49 -5.27
CA LEU A 193 -3.03 -2.93 -5.14
C LEU A 193 -2.47 -3.63 -6.37
N VAL A 194 -1.44 -4.45 -6.19
CA VAL A 194 -0.89 -5.36 -7.20
C VAL A 194 -1.41 -6.77 -6.91
N VAL A 195 -2.37 -7.20 -7.72
CA VAL A 195 -2.98 -8.53 -7.61
C VAL A 195 -1.97 -9.59 -8.06
N ALA A 196 -1.39 -9.38 -9.23
CA ALA A 196 -0.35 -10.21 -9.84
C ALA A 196 0.46 -9.41 -10.86
N GLY A 197 1.51 -10.05 -11.38
CA GLY A 197 2.45 -9.45 -12.33
C GLY A 197 3.34 -8.43 -11.65
N ALA A 198 3.65 -7.35 -12.37
CA ALA A 198 4.53 -6.29 -11.87
C ALA A 198 3.90 -4.91 -12.00
N VAL A 199 4.30 -4.02 -11.09
CA VAL A 199 4.15 -2.58 -11.25
C VAL A 199 5.54 -1.93 -11.24
N ASN A 200 5.80 -1.04 -12.19
CA ASN A 200 7.05 -0.28 -12.30
C ASN A 200 6.79 1.16 -12.75
N GLY A 201 7.88 1.92 -12.89
CA GLY A 201 7.88 3.33 -13.27
C GLY A 201 9.04 3.71 -14.19
N ASN A 202 8.98 4.90 -14.77
CA ASN A 202 9.99 5.40 -15.71
C ASN A 202 10.95 6.44 -15.11
N ALA A 203 10.71 6.92 -13.89
CA ALA A 203 11.51 7.96 -13.25
C ALA A 203 11.42 7.92 -11.71
N ASN A 204 12.22 8.74 -11.04
CA ASN A 204 12.19 8.85 -9.58
C ASN A 204 10.82 9.29 -9.08
N ASN A 205 10.37 8.70 -7.97
CA ASN A 205 9.09 9.01 -7.33
C ASN A 205 7.91 8.94 -8.31
N THR A 206 7.90 7.90 -9.15
CA THR A 206 6.80 7.61 -10.06
C THR A 206 5.50 7.33 -9.28
N PHE A 207 5.59 6.57 -8.19
CA PHE A 207 4.45 6.34 -7.31
C PHE A 207 4.27 7.51 -6.32
N SER A 208 3.02 7.79 -5.96
CA SER A 208 2.70 8.79 -4.93
C SER A 208 3.39 8.45 -3.60
N PRO A 209 4.04 9.42 -2.94
CA PRO A 209 4.61 9.23 -1.61
C PRO A 209 3.53 9.02 -0.53
N ASN A 210 2.26 9.26 -0.85
CA ASN A 210 1.12 9.09 0.06
C ASN A 210 0.42 7.73 -0.12
N ALA A 211 0.74 6.98 -1.18
CA ALA A 211 0.10 5.71 -1.47
C ALA A 211 0.89 4.55 -0.86
N THR A 212 0.17 3.62 -0.21
CA THR A 212 0.72 2.32 0.17
C THR A 212 0.68 1.39 -1.02
N VAL A 213 1.79 0.71 -1.31
CA VAL A 213 1.82 -0.38 -2.29
C VAL A 213 1.42 -1.67 -1.58
N VAL A 214 0.36 -2.31 -2.08
CA VAL A 214 -0.15 -3.57 -1.56
C VAL A 214 0.23 -4.67 -2.54
N LEU A 215 1.09 -5.60 -2.11
CA LEU A 215 1.56 -6.72 -2.92
C LEU A 215 0.86 -8.01 -2.50
N GLY A 216 0.15 -8.60 -3.45
CA GLY A 216 -0.58 -9.83 -3.25
C GLY A 216 -1.97 -9.58 -2.67
N ASN A 217 -2.92 -10.35 -3.19
CA ASN A 217 -4.17 -10.66 -2.54
C ASN A 217 -4.48 -12.14 -2.74
N ALA A 218 -5.55 -12.63 -2.12
CA ALA A 218 -5.89 -14.04 -2.11
C ALA A 218 -5.82 -14.64 -3.53
N SER A 219 -4.93 -15.63 -3.72
CA SER A 219 -4.90 -16.41 -4.94
C SER A 219 -6.31 -16.97 -5.18
N THR A 220 -6.92 -16.67 -6.33
CA THR A 220 -7.96 -17.56 -6.84
C THR A 220 -7.26 -18.88 -7.20
N ALA A 221 -7.90 -20.01 -6.95
CA ALA A 221 -7.31 -21.35 -7.04
C ALA A 221 -6.80 -21.74 -8.45
N THR A 222 -6.97 -20.87 -9.44
CA THR A 222 -6.73 -21.10 -10.88
C THR A 222 -5.34 -20.71 -11.37
N ALA A 223 -4.58 -19.85 -10.68
CA ALA A 223 -3.17 -19.60 -11.00
C ALA A 223 -2.27 -20.42 -10.06
N ALA A 224 -1.39 -21.25 -10.62
CA ALA A 224 -0.59 -22.18 -9.82
C ALA A 224 0.47 -21.49 -8.94
N THR A 225 0.95 -20.29 -9.31
CA THR A 225 2.05 -19.57 -8.61
C THR A 225 2.00 -18.04 -8.84
N PRO A 226 0.92 -17.32 -8.47
CA PRO A 226 0.85 -15.88 -8.73
C PRO A 226 1.95 -15.13 -7.96
N THR A 227 2.62 -14.21 -8.66
CA THR A 227 3.62 -13.32 -8.07
C THR A 227 3.17 -11.87 -8.24
N ALA A 228 3.17 -11.10 -7.16
CA ALA A 228 2.88 -9.67 -7.18
C ALA A 228 4.17 -8.88 -6.91
N THR A 229 4.58 -8.05 -7.86
CA THR A 229 5.91 -7.42 -7.86
C THR A 229 5.83 -5.90 -7.83
N LEU A 230 6.53 -5.27 -6.87
CA LEU A 230 6.95 -3.88 -6.95
C LEU A 230 8.37 -3.82 -7.54
N ASP A 231 8.53 -3.20 -8.70
CA ASP A 231 9.81 -3.10 -9.39
C ASP A 231 10.32 -1.65 -9.40
N VAL A 232 11.43 -1.41 -8.69
CA VAL A 232 12.16 -0.14 -8.62
C VAL A 232 13.63 -0.31 -9.02
N LEU A 233 13.88 -1.03 -10.13
CA LEU A 233 15.23 -1.32 -10.62
C LEU A 233 16.02 -0.08 -11.09
N SER A 234 15.35 0.88 -11.70
CA SER A 234 16.02 1.96 -12.45
C SER A 234 15.99 3.31 -11.75
N TYR A 235 15.23 3.45 -10.66
CA TYR A 235 14.92 4.74 -10.04
C TYR A 235 14.80 4.66 -8.52
N ASN A 236 14.94 5.81 -7.86
CA ASN A 236 14.67 5.95 -6.44
C ASN A 236 13.18 6.22 -6.22
N GLN A 237 12.61 5.66 -5.17
CA GLN A 237 11.18 5.75 -4.93
C GLN A 237 10.90 6.03 -3.45
N THR A 238 9.94 6.92 -3.20
CA THR A 238 9.33 7.13 -1.88
C THR A 238 7.84 6.80 -1.94
N ILE A 239 7.35 5.93 -1.07
CA ILE A 239 5.92 5.55 -0.94
C ILE A 239 5.48 5.64 0.51
N ALA A 240 4.17 5.58 0.79
CA ALA A 240 3.71 5.62 2.17
C ALA A 240 4.05 4.35 2.92
N GLY A 241 4.06 3.19 2.27
CA GLY A 241 4.33 1.94 2.94
C GLY A 241 4.23 0.76 1.99
N ILE A 242 4.63 -0.40 2.49
CA ILE A 242 4.40 -1.68 1.84
C ILE A 242 3.48 -2.51 2.72
N THR A 243 2.40 -3.01 2.14
CA THR A 243 1.64 -4.12 2.71
C THR A 243 1.82 -5.30 1.81
N ALA A 244 2.30 -6.43 2.32
CA ALA A 244 2.44 -7.62 1.50
C ALA A 244 1.98 -8.87 2.25
N GLY A 245 1.08 -9.62 1.65
CA GLY A 245 0.52 -10.84 2.23
C GLY A 245 0.13 -11.79 1.11
N THR A 246 0.49 -13.07 1.27
CA THR A 246 0.05 -14.12 0.35
C THR A 246 -0.73 -15.17 1.12
N THR A 247 -1.74 -15.75 0.48
CA THR A 247 -2.65 -16.71 1.12
C THR A 247 -2.32 -18.17 0.81
N THR A 248 -1.26 -18.42 0.02
CA THR A 248 -0.83 -19.76 -0.38
C THR A 248 0.68 -19.88 -0.33
N ASN A 249 1.20 -21.09 -0.12
CA ASN A 249 2.63 -21.39 -0.03
C ASN A 249 3.38 -21.31 -1.37
N VAL A 250 2.65 -21.17 -2.48
CA VAL A 250 3.18 -21.07 -3.85
C VAL A 250 3.11 -19.65 -4.41
N ALA A 251 2.34 -18.77 -3.79
CA ALA A 251 2.29 -17.35 -4.13
C ALA A 251 3.47 -16.60 -3.48
N SER A 252 3.86 -15.47 -4.08
CA SER A 252 4.93 -14.63 -3.53
C SER A 252 4.68 -13.15 -3.79
N ALA A 253 5.05 -12.32 -2.81
CA ALA A 253 5.25 -10.90 -3.01
C ALA A 253 6.74 -10.64 -3.26
N VAL A 254 7.07 -9.83 -4.26
CA VAL A 254 8.45 -9.50 -4.61
C VAL A 254 8.64 -8.00 -4.65
N VAL A 255 9.71 -7.53 -4.01
CA VAL A 255 10.17 -6.16 -4.09
C VAL A 255 11.55 -6.16 -4.72
N ARG A 256 11.68 -5.54 -5.89
CA ARG A 256 12.93 -5.49 -6.65
C ARG A 256 13.53 -4.11 -6.52
N ILE A 257 14.72 -3.99 -5.94
CA ILE A 257 15.41 -2.71 -5.79
C ILE A 257 16.75 -2.83 -6.48
N GLY A 258 16.95 -2.07 -7.56
CA GLY A 258 18.17 -2.16 -8.33
C GLY A 258 19.39 -1.68 -7.55
N SER A 259 20.56 -2.23 -7.87
CA SER A 259 21.83 -1.79 -7.29
C SER A 259 22.02 -0.28 -7.43
N GLY A 260 22.42 0.38 -6.33
CA GLY A 260 22.55 1.84 -6.26
C GLY A 260 21.23 2.61 -6.22
N LYS A 261 20.07 1.93 -6.16
CA LYS A 261 18.76 2.54 -5.95
C LYS A 261 18.27 2.36 -4.52
N THR A 262 17.36 3.24 -4.13
CA THR A 262 16.75 3.25 -2.81
C THR A 262 15.23 3.27 -2.91
N LEU A 263 14.59 2.32 -2.24
CA LEU A 263 13.17 2.39 -1.90
C LEU A 263 13.03 2.94 -0.48
N THR A 264 12.26 4.00 -0.32
CA THR A 264 11.95 4.63 0.96
C THR A 264 10.46 4.53 1.26
N THR A 265 10.10 4.13 2.47
CA THR A 265 8.71 4.19 2.95
C THR A 265 8.60 5.18 4.10
N THR A 266 7.57 6.02 4.12
CA THR A 266 7.39 7.06 5.15
C THR A 266 6.43 6.68 6.28
N GLY A 267 5.62 5.65 6.07
CA GLY A 267 4.63 5.10 6.98
C GLY A 267 4.81 3.60 7.19
N THR A 268 3.77 2.97 7.72
CA THR A 268 3.82 1.59 8.20
C THR A 268 4.16 0.59 7.10
N ASN A 269 5.04 -0.37 7.44
CA ASN A 269 5.24 -1.56 6.64
C ASN A 269 4.66 -2.77 7.38
N THR A 270 3.85 -3.56 6.67
CA THR A 270 3.21 -4.76 7.22
C THR A 270 3.41 -5.93 6.26
N PHE A 271 3.98 -7.01 6.77
CA PHE A 271 4.23 -8.23 5.99
C PHE A 271 3.52 -9.40 6.65
N GLY A 272 2.51 -9.95 5.99
CA GLY A 272 1.61 -10.99 6.51
C GLY A 272 0.19 -10.81 5.96
N SER A 273 -0.52 -11.92 5.74
CA SER A 273 -1.97 -11.94 5.44
C SER A 273 -2.81 -12.15 6.70
N ASP A 274 -3.92 -11.42 6.81
CA ASP A 274 -4.93 -11.60 7.86
C ASP A 274 -6.24 -12.14 7.26
N THR A 275 -6.15 -13.08 6.31
CA THR A 275 -7.32 -13.59 5.57
C THR A 275 -7.79 -14.95 6.07
N SER A 276 -6.89 -15.87 6.38
CA SER A 276 -7.22 -17.23 6.82
C SER A 276 -6.09 -17.86 7.61
N ALA A 277 -6.43 -18.68 8.61
CA ALA A 277 -5.50 -19.49 9.40
C ALA A 277 -4.58 -20.41 8.57
N ALA A 278 -4.89 -20.66 7.29
CA ALA A 278 -4.08 -21.47 6.37
C ALA A 278 -3.08 -20.65 5.52
N ASP A 279 -3.08 -19.32 5.67
CA ASP A 279 -2.26 -18.45 4.83
C ASP A 279 -0.77 -18.68 5.07
N VAL A 280 0.01 -18.64 3.99
CA VAL A 280 1.47 -18.65 4.03
C VAL A 280 1.96 -17.44 3.26
N THR A 281 2.64 -16.53 3.95
CA THR A 281 3.19 -15.31 3.37
C THR A 281 4.68 -15.46 3.07
N THR A 282 5.06 -15.26 1.80
CA THR A 282 6.47 -15.14 1.39
C THR A 282 6.71 -13.80 0.71
N VAL A 283 7.65 -13.03 1.25
CA VAL A 283 8.05 -11.72 0.72
C VAL A 283 9.54 -11.72 0.45
N ASN A 284 9.92 -11.52 -0.81
CA ASN A 284 11.32 -11.50 -1.23
C ASN A 284 11.74 -10.11 -1.67
N PHE A 285 12.84 -9.61 -1.11
CA PHE A 285 13.53 -8.43 -1.61
C PHE A 285 14.75 -8.85 -2.43
N THR A 286 14.96 -8.24 -3.58
CA THR A 286 15.95 -8.69 -4.59
C THR A 286 16.70 -7.53 -5.24
N ASP A 287 17.71 -7.86 -6.07
CA ASP A 287 18.44 -6.96 -6.98
C ASP A 287 19.47 -5.98 -6.37
N GLY A 288 19.80 -6.11 -5.07
CA GLY A 288 20.99 -5.48 -4.49
C GLY A 288 20.86 -4.00 -4.08
N GLY A 289 19.68 -3.41 -4.16
CA GLY A 289 19.43 -2.03 -3.74
C GLY A 289 19.31 -1.84 -2.22
N THR A 290 18.93 -0.63 -1.80
CA THR A 290 18.71 -0.26 -0.39
C THR A 290 17.23 -0.12 -0.08
N PHE A 291 16.76 -0.69 1.03
CA PHE A 291 15.43 -0.41 1.58
C PHE A 291 15.53 0.43 2.87
N VAL A 292 14.85 1.58 2.89
CA VAL A 292 14.77 2.50 4.04
C VAL A 292 13.32 2.63 4.51
N ALA A 293 13.03 2.15 5.72
CA ALA A 293 11.72 2.22 6.35
C ALA A 293 11.68 3.28 7.45
N ASN A 294 11.03 4.41 7.18
CA ASN A 294 10.91 5.56 8.09
C ASN A 294 9.54 5.65 8.80
N GLY A 295 8.72 4.59 8.72
CA GLY A 295 7.43 4.54 9.40
C GLY A 295 7.56 4.19 10.88
N ALA A 296 6.60 4.67 11.69
CA ALA A 296 6.56 4.39 13.13
C ALA A 296 6.39 2.89 13.47
N LEU A 297 5.89 2.08 12.54
CA LEU A 297 5.73 0.64 12.70
C LEU A 297 6.31 -0.12 11.51
N PHE A 298 7.18 -1.09 11.81
CA PHE A 298 7.57 -2.15 10.91
C PHE A 298 7.12 -3.47 11.51
N GLN A 299 6.13 -4.11 10.88
CA GLN A 299 5.45 -5.28 11.40
C GLN A 299 5.60 -6.46 10.43
N VAL A 300 6.01 -7.62 10.94
CA VAL A 300 6.01 -8.89 10.21
C VAL A 300 5.18 -9.91 10.99
N GLY A 301 4.25 -10.59 10.33
CA GLY A 301 3.07 -11.15 10.97
C GLY A 301 2.15 -10.03 11.45
N GLY A 302 1.48 -10.24 12.56
CA GLY A 302 0.73 -9.17 13.23
C GLY A 302 -0.78 -9.33 13.16
N ALA A 303 -1.26 -10.57 13.02
CA ALA A 303 -2.68 -10.87 12.93
C ALA A 303 -3.52 -10.10 13.96
N ALA A 304 -4.50 -9.34 13.47
CA ALA A 304 -5.42 -8.55 14.29
C ALA A 304 -6.60 -9.38 14.83
N SER A 305 -6.77 -10.62 14.39
CA SER A 305 -7.86 -11.52 14.78
C SER A 305 -7.32 -12.88 15.24
N ALA A 306 -8.03 -13.51 16.18
CA ALA A 306 -7.72 -14.86 16.66
C ALA A 306 -7.95 -15.96 15.60
N SER A 307 -8.76 -15.69 14.57
CA SER A 307 -9.15 -16.65 13.53
C SER A 307 -8.53 -16.37 12.16
N LEU A 308 -7.96 -15.19 11.96
CA LEU A 308 -7.40 -14.75 10.67
C LEU A 308 -5.93 -14.40 10.88
N PHE A 309 -5.06 -15.36 10.61
CA PHE A 309 -3.62 -15.26 10.85
C PHE A 309 -2.85 -16.16 9.87
N ASN A 310 -1.60 -15.84 9.56
CA ASN A 310 -0.77 -16.73 8.74
C ASN A 310 -0.33 -17.95 9.55
N THR A 311 -0.27 -19.13 8.94
CA THR A 311 0.50 -20.25 9.52
C THR A 311 2.00 -19.92 9.52
N ALA A 312 2.49 -19.24 8.47
CA ALA A 312 3.89 -18.86 8.36
C ALA A 312 4.08 -17.55 7.59
N VAL A 313 5.04 -16.73 8.01
CA VAL A 313 5.48 -15.51 7.33
C VAL A 313 7.00 -15.53 7.18
N THR A 314 7.49 -15.44 5.95
CA THR A 314 8.92 -15.29 5.65
C THR A 314 9.15 -13.99 4.89
N VAL A 315 10.05 -13.15 5.41
CA VAL A 315 10.58 -11.97 4.72
C VAL A 315 12.08 -12.17 4.50
N ASP A 316 12.50 -12.23 3.24
CA ASP A 316 13.90 -12.42 2.87
C ASP A 316 14.46 -11.13 2.25
N MET A 317 15.41 -10.50 2.94
CA MET A 317 16.13 -9.30 2.48
C MET A 317 17.60 -9.57 2.18
N THR A 318 18.02 -10.83 2.11
CA THR A 318 19.44 -11.20 1.99
C THR A 318 20.08 -10.75 0.67
N ALA A 319 19.27 -10.51 -0.36
CA ALA A 319 19.71 -10.02 -1.66
C ALA A 319 19.76 -8.49 -1.79
N LEU A 320 19.37 -7.72 -0.74
CA LEU A 320 19.60 -6.27 -0.69
C LEU A 320 21.07 -5.96 -0.36
N SER A 321 21.54 -4.74 -0.64
CA SER A 321 22.83 -4.27 -0.12
C SER A 321 22.70 -3.76 1.31
N ALA A 322 21.63 -3.02 1.59
CA ALA A 322 21.38 -2.47 2.91
C ALA A 322 19.88 -2.40 3.24
N PHE A 323 19.59 -2.54 4.53
CA PHE A 323 18.27 -2.35 5.11
C PHE A 323 18.35 -1.39 6.30
N THR A 324 17.49 -0.38 6.34
CA THR A 324 17.43 0.59 7.44
C THR A 324 16.00 0.76 7.92
N VAL A 325 15.79 0.69 9.23
CA VAL A 325 14.54 1.09 9.90
C VAL A 325 14.84 2.28 10.79
N ASN A 326 14.02 3.33 10.65
CA ASN A 326 14.00 4.49 11.52
C ASN A 326 12.55 4.74 11.96
N ALA A 327 12.16 4.12 13.07
CA ALA A 327 10.78 4.17 13.55
C ALA A 327 10.49 5.38 14.47
N GLY A 328 11.50 6.21 14.76
CA GLY A 328 11.36 7.33 15.69
C GLY A 328 11.27 6.91 17.16
N SER A 329 10.99 7.87 18.04
CA SER A 329 11.14 7.72 19.50
C SER A 329 10.10 6.85 20.19
N THR A 330 8.97 6.61 19.54
CA THR A 330 7.90 5.72 20.01
C THR A 330 7.72 4.51 19.13
N GLY A 331 8.48 4.41 18.02
CA GLY A 331 8.24 3.43 16.99
C GLY A 331 8.67 2.02 17.34
N ILE A 332 8.15 1.07 16.57
CA ILE A 332 8.24 -0.35 16.87
C ILE A 332 8.73 -1.10 15.63
N PHE A 333 9.70 -1.98 15.84
CA PHE A 333 10.03 -3.06 14.91
C PHE A 333 9.56 -4.38 15.54
N ARG A 334 8.58 -5.05 14.93
CA ARG A 334 7.95 -6.24 15.53
C ARG A 334 7.85 -7.42 14.56
N LEU A 335 8.15 -8.60 15.09
CA LEU A 335 7.90 -9.90 14.48
C LEU A 335 6.92 -10.69 15.35
N GLY A 336 5.92 -11.29 14.70
CA GLY A 336 4.91 -12.14 15.34
C GLY A 336 3.54 -11.48 15.41
N ASP A 337 2.52 -12.32 15.55
CA ASP A 337 1.12 -11.91 15.68
C ASP A 337 0.83 -11.26 17.03
N VAL A 338 -0.26 -10.50 17.12
CA VAL A 338 -0.68 -9.84 18.37
C VAL A 338 -1.95 -10.47 18.94
N ALA A 339 -2.80 -11.10 18.11
CA ALA A 339 -4.08 -11.66 18.53
C ALA A 339 -4.31 -13.15 18.22
N SER A 340 -3.37 -13.87 17.58
CA SER A 340 -3.59 -15.26 17.16
C SER A 340 -3.42 -16.28 18.30
N THR A 341 -4.43 -17.14 18.51
CA THR A 341 -4.38 -18.18 19.57
C THR A 341 -3.52 -19.38 19.19
N ASN A 342 -3.33 -19.63 17.90
CA ASN A 342 -2.50 -20.74 17.38
C ASN A 342 -1.07 -20.30 17.00
N GLY A 343 -0.82 -19.00 16.84
CA GLY A 343 0.48 -18.44 16.44
C GLY A 343 0.83 -18.65 14.96
N ALA A 344 1.57 -17.70 14.38
CA ALA A 344 2.32 -17.88 13.14
C ALA A 344 3.80 -18.19 13.45
N THR A 345 4.50 -18.91 12.58
CA THR A 345 5.98 -18.82 12.55
C THR A 345 6.39 -17.63 11.70
N THR A 346 7.23 -16.74 12.23
CA THR A 346 7.73 -15.56 11.52
C THR A 346 9.23 -15.66 11.37
N ILE A 347 9.74 -15.54 10.15
CA ILE A 347 11.17 -15.51 9.85
C ILE A 347 11.47 -14.24 9.06
N VAL A 348 12.36 -13.40 9.59
CA VAL A 348 12.92 -12.27 8.85
C VAL A 348 14.41 -12.50 8.69
N LYS A 349 14.89 -12.48 7.45
CA LYS A 349 16.33 -12.49 7.15
C LYS A 349 16.74 -11.10 6.70
N LEU A 350 17.67 -10.49 7.44
CA LEU A 350 18.13 -9.15 7.17
C LEU A 350 19.13 -9.08 6.01
N ALA A 351 19.23 -7.89 5.40
CA ALA A 351 20.27 -7.58 4.42
C ALA A 351 21.67 -7.66 5.06
N PRO A 352 22.75 -7.87 4.28
CA PRO A 352 24.12 -7.99 4.77
C PRO A 352 24.52 -6.86 5.73
N THR A 353 24.12 -5.62 5.40
CA THR A 353 24.25 -4.46 6.29
C THR A 353 22.87 -3.98 6.72
N SER A 354 22.60 -3.98 8.03
CA SER A 354 21.30 -3.61 8.57
C SER A 354 21.38 -2.68 9.77
N THR A 355 20.55 -1.64 9.80
CA THR A 355 20.39 -0.75 10.95
C THR A 355 18.93 -0.66 11.34
N ILE A 356 18.58 -1.00 12.57
CA ILE A 356 17.23 -0.87 13.11
C ILE A 356 17.26 0.10 14.28
N THR A 357 16.56 1.22 14.13
CA THR A 357 16.36 2.22 15.19
C THR A 357 14.88 2.31 15.50
N ALA A 358 14.49 1.87 16.70
CA ALA A 358 13.10 1.84 17.16
C ALA A 358 13.06 1.92 18.69
N ASN A 359 11.99 2.45 19.28
CA ASN A 359 11.82 2.39 20.73
C ASN A 359 11.83 0.94 21.25
N LEU A 360 11.12 0.07 20.53
CA LEU A 360 10.98 -1.35 20.83
C LEU A 360 11.36 -2.20 19.61
N ILE A 361 12.23 -3.17 19.83
CA ILE A 361 12.45 -4.31 18.92
C ILE A 361 11.83 -5.54 19.60
N GLY A 362 10.67 -5.97 19.11
CA GLY A 362 9.91 -7.09 19.67
C GLY A 362 9.93 -8.30 18.74
N ILE A 363 10.41 -9.44 19.23
CA ILE A 363 10.43 -10.70 18.46
C ILE A 363 9.62 -11.71 19.25
N GLY A 364 8.33 -11.84 18.91
CA GLY A 364 7.36 -12.61 19.70
C GLY A 364 6.99 -11.95 21.03
N ASP A 365 7.18 -10.63 21.16
CA ASP A 365 7.02 -9.88 22.42
C ASP A 365 5.59 -9.97 22.98
N ILE A 366 4.59 -9.67 22.16
CA ILE A 366 3.18 -9.67 22.55
C ILE A 366 2.36 -10.76 21.86
N SER A 367 3.04 -11.72 21.23
CA SER A 367 2.35 -12.83 20.58
C SER A 367 1.63 -13.71 21.58
N THR A 368 0.39 -14.06 21.27
CA THR A 368 -0.47 -14.91 22.10
C THR A 368 -0.27 -16.41 21.84
N GLY A 369 0.31 -16.76 20.68
CA GLY A 369 0.73 -18.13 20.35
C GLY A 369 2.18 -18.44 20.76
N THR A 370 2.53 -19.72 20.90
CA THR A 370 3.85 -20.19 21.38
C THR A 370 4.88 -20.44 20.28
N LEU A 371 4.48 -20.33 19.00
CA LEU A 371 5.36 -20.57 17.87
C LEU A 371 6.52 -19.58 17.82
N LEU A 372 7.60 -20.03 17.17
CA LEU A 372 8.88 -19.32 17.18
C LEU A 372 8.91 -18.19 16.15
N GLN A 373 9.26 -17.00 16.64
CA GLN A 373 9.58 -15.84 15.81
C GLN A 373 11.09 -15.67 15.72
N THR A 374 11.63 -15.49 14.52
CA THR A 374 13.07 -15.52 14.25
C THR A 374 13.49 -14.28 13.47
N LEU A 375 14.41 -13.51 14.06
CA LEU A 375 15.18 -12.50 13.34
C LEU A 375 16.57 -13.04 13.04
N ARG A 376 16.89 -13.21 11.75
CA ARG A 376 18.23 -13.56 11.28
C ARG A 376 19.00 -12.32 10.84
N LEU A 377 20.08 -12.01 11.54
CA LEU A 377 21.00 -10.91 11.26
C LEU A 377 21.79 -11.14 9.98
N GLY A 378 22.18 -10.04 9.33
CA GLY A 378 22.94 -10.00 8.10
C GLY A 378 24.41 -10.39 8.26
N SER A 379 25.05 -10.69 7.13
CA SER A 379 26.39 -11.27 7.06
C SER A 379 27.56 -10.30 7.26
N THR A 380 27.32 -8.98 7.28
CA THR A 380 28.35 -7.94 7.36
C THR A 380 28.27 -7.15 8.66
N SER A 381 27.25 -6.30 8.82
CA SER A 381 27.11 -5.40 9.97
C SER A 381 25.66 -5.24 10.36
N ASN A 382 25.38 -5.37 11.66
CA ASN A 382 24.05 -5.23 12.22
C ASN A 382 24.08 -4.26 13.39
N ILE A 383 23.28 -3.20 13.31
CA ILE A 383 23.15 -2.18 14.36
C ILE A 383 21.70 -2.18 14.84
N LEU A 384 21.50 -2.44 16.13
CA LEU A 384 20.19 -2.37 16.79
C LEU A 384 20.24 -1.25 17.85
N ASN A 385 19.53 -0.16 17.58
CA ASN A 385 19.39 0.98 18.50
C ASN A 385 17.96 0.97 19.05
N ALA A 386 17.79 0.56 20.30
CA ALA A 386 16.48 0.51 20.92
C ALA A 386 16.50 0.74 22.42
N ASN A 387 15.41 1.29 22.97
CA ASN A 387 15.25 1.36 24.42
C ASN A 387 15.02 -0.04 25.00
N THR A 388 14.24 -0.87 24.30
CA THR A 388 13.95 -2.24 24.72
C THR A 388 14.06 -3.20 23.54
N ILE A 389 14.73 -4.32 23.76
CA ILE A 389 14.74 -5.50 22.90
C ILE A 389 14.08 -6.63 23.67
N THR A 390 13.07 -7.26 23.08
CA THR A 390 12.34 -8.36 23.70
C THR A 390 12.35 -9.57 22.78
N LEU A 391 12.87 -10.69 23.27
CA LEU A 391 12.88 -11.99 22.58
C LEU A 391 11.98 -12.97 23.31
N GLY A 392 10.90 -13.39 22.65
CA GLY A 392 9.79 -14.10 23.26
C GLY A 392 8.93 -13.16 24.09
N THR A 393 8.08 -13.71 24.95
CA THR A 393 7.10 -12.92 25.71
C THR A 393 7.69 -11.74 26.49
N ALA A 394 7.01 -10.59 26.38
CA ALA A 394 7.20 -9.39 27.18
C ALA A 394 6.58 -9.54 28.58
N PRO A 395 6.97 -8.70 29.57
CA PRO A 395 6.45 -8.73 30.93
C PRO A 395 5.05 -8.10 31.04
N THR A 396 4.16 -8.48 30.14
CA THR A 396 2.77 -8.06 30.03
C THR A 396 1.87 -9.28 30.08
N SER A 397 0.66 -9.12 30.61
CA SER A 397 -0.29 -10.23 30.73
C SER A 397 -0.75 -10.71 29.35
N GLY A 398 -1.03 -12.02 29.24
CA GLY A 398 -1.62 -12.63 28.04
C GLY A 398 -0.64 -12.98 26.91
N SER A 399 0.61 -12.53 26.96
CA SER A 399 1.63 -12.84 25.96
C SER A 399 2.22 -14.24 26.20
N ARG A 400 2.42 -15.04 25.14
CA ARG A 400 2.99 -16.40 25.14
C ARG A 400 4.02 -16.63 24.02
N GLY A 401 4.57 -15.58 23.43
CA GLY A 401 5.44 -15.71 22.27
C GLY A 401 6.81 -16.30 22.58
N SER A 402 7.38 -16.96 21.56
CA SER A 402 8.78 -17.41 21.54
C SER A 402 9.58 -16.58 20.53
N GLY A 403 10.81 -16.22 20.85
CA GLY A 403 11.66 -15.37 20.02
C GLY A 403 13.11 -15.85 19.93
N THR A 404 13.68 -15.73 18.74
CA THR A 404 15.09 -16.01 18.45
C THR A 404 15.70 -14.86 17.67
N LEU A 405 16.92 -14.49 18.07
CA LEU A 405 17.82 -13.65 17.33
C LEU A 405 19.11 -14.43 17.09
N ASN A 406 19.50 -14.59 15.82
CA ASN A 406 20.74 -15.26 15.42
C ASN A 406 21.26 -14.70 14.09
N PHE A 407 22.41 -15.16 13.60
CA PHE A 407 22.93 -14.76 12.28
C PHE A 407 22.44 -15.69 11.17
N ASN A 408 22.29 -15.15 9.96
CA ASN A 408 21.95 -15.92 8.76
C ASN A 408 23.16 -16.64 8.13
N SER A 409 24.37 -16.34 8.59
CA SER A 409 25.64 -16.84 8.04
C SER A 409 26.68 -16.95 9.14
N GLY A 410 27.80 -17.65 8.88
CA GLY A 410 28.94 -17.72 9.82
C GLY A 410 29.79 -16.44 9.93
N SER A 411 29.43 -15.36 9.22
CA SER A 411 30.08 -14.04 9.32
C SER A 411 29.12 -12.96 9.79
N GLY A 412 29.66 -11.84 10.25
CA GLY A 412 28.91 -10.63 10.59
C GLY A 412 29.24 -10.09 11.98
N THR A 413 28.84 -8.85 12.21
CA THR A 413 28.97 -8.18 13.52
C THR A 413 27.61 -7.73 14.03
N LEU A 414 27.50 -7.61 15.36
CA LEU A 414 26.32 -7.05 16.02
C LEU A 414 26.73 -5.92 16.97
N THR A 415 26.07 -4.77 16.84
CA THR A 415 26.17 -3.64 17.75
C THR A 415 24.80 -3.35 18.35
N ILE A 416 24.70 -3.32 19.68
CA ILE A 416 23.47 -2.92 20.39
C ILE A 416 23.71 -1.66 21.22
N ARG A 417 22.81 -0.68 21.09
CA ARG A 417 22.81 0.58 21.83
C ARG A 417 21.38 0.94 22.24
N GLY A 418 21.24 1.91 23.15
CA GLY A 418 19.97 2.59 23.39
C GLY A 418 19.50 3.38 22.17
N LEU A 419 18.24 3.86 22.20
CA LEU A 419 17.59 4.53 21.08
C LEU A 419 18.38 5.75 20.54
N ALA A 420 18.98 6.56 21.42
CA ALA A 420 19.76 7.74 21.02
C ALA A 420 21.10 7.40 20.33
N ALA A 421 21.43 6.11 20.19
CA ALA A 421 22.69 5.56 19.68
C ALA A 421 23.94 6.04 20.44
N GLY A 422 25.01 5.22 20.44
CA GLY A 422 26.35 5.62 20.91
C GLY A 422 26.55 5.88 22.42
N THR A 423 25.61 6.52 23.12
CA THR A 423 25.74 7.00 24.51
C THR A 423 24.76 6.34 25.48
N THR A 424 23.63 5.83 24.98
CA THR A 424 22.58 5.18 25.78
C THR A 424 22.66 3.65 25.68
N ARG A 425 21.97 2.98 26.62
CA ARG A 425 21.95 1.52 26.77
C ARG A 425 20.55 0.98 26.48
N ALA A 426 20.46 -0.25 26.00
CA ALA A 426 19.19 -0.94 25.76
C ALA A 426 18.79 -1.81 26.95
N ASN A 427 17.50 -2.06 27.15
CA ASN A 427 17.02 -3.15 27.99
C ASN A 427 16.85 -4.42 27.16
N LEU A 428 17.17 -5.58 27.74
CA LEU A 428 16.90 -6.89 27.14
C LEU A 428 15.90 -7.66 27.99
N ASN A 429 14.80 -8.10 27.38
CA ASN A 429 13.90 -9.08 27.94
C ASN A 429 14.01 -10.38 27.14
N LEU A 430 14.23 -11.50 27.82
CA LEU A 430 14.33 -12.82 27.21
C LEU A 430 13.34 -13.74 27.91
N VAL A 431 12.16 -13.94 27.30
CA VAL A 431 11.04 -14.70 27.90
C VAL A 431 10.76 -14.22 29.34
N SER A 432 10.48 -12.93 29.48
CA SER A 432 10.16 -12.32 30.76
C SER A 432 8.65 -12.17 30.85
N SER A 433 7.96 -13.04 31.60
CA SER A 433 6.51 -13.16 31.52
C SER A 433 5.79 -12.85 32.85
N SER A 434 4.54 -12.40 32.76
CA SER A 434 3.59 -12.34 33.88
C SER A 434 2.44 -13.34 33.69
N MET A 435 2.75 -14.48 33.05
CA MET A 435 1.75 -15.48 32.69
C MET A 435 1.31 -16.31 33.89
N ALA A 436 -0.02 -16.42 34.09
CA ALA A 436 -0.62 -17.25 35.13
C ALA A 436 -0.50 -18.76 34.85
N THR A 437 -0.50 -19.17 33.58
CA THR A 437 -0.48 -20.59 33.15
C THR A 437 0.83 -20.97 32.46
N GLY A 438 1.27 -22.22 32.63
CA GLY A 438 2.52 -22.71 32.04
C GLY A 438 2.54 -22.71 30.51
N GLY A 439 3.74 -22.69 29.94
CA GLY A 439 4.00 -22.81 28.50
C GLY A 439 5.50 -23.02 28.25
N ALA A 440 5.85 -23.87 27.28
CA ALA A 440 7.23 -24.04 26.85
C ALA A 440 7.60 -22.90 25.89
N LEU A 441 8.27 -21.87 26.41
CA LEU A 441 8.66 -20.69 25.66
C LEU A 441 10.15 -20.69 25.38
N THR A 442 10.51 -20.20 24.20
CA THR A 442 11.90 -20.12 23.75
C THR A 442 12.31 -18.66 23.63
N GLY A 443 13.44 -18.31 24.26
CA GLY A 443 14.12 -17.03 24.10
C GLY A 443 15.57 -17.32 23.80
N ILE A 444 15.98 -17.12 22.55
CA ILE A 444 17.36 -17.38 22.12
C ILE A 444 18.00 -16.09 21.64
N PHE A 445 19.08 -15.69 22.31
CA PHE A 445 20.00 -14.67 21.83
C PHE A 445 21.31 -15.38 21.46
N ASP A 446 21.53 -15.64 20.18
CA ASP A 446 22.69 -16.38 19.71
C ASP A 446 23.58 -15.51 18.82
N VAL A 447 24.79 -15.24 19.31
CA VAL A 447 25.84 -14.51 18.61
C VAL A 447 27.14 -15.33 18.53
N THR A 448 27.03 -16.65 18.71
CA THR A 448 28.16 -17.56 18.78
C THR A 448 28.97 -17.51 17.48
N GLY A 449 30.29 -17.30 17.59
CA GLY A 449 31.18 -17.18 16.43
C GLY A 449 31.23 -15.79 15.78
N HIS A 450 30.56 -14.78 16.36
CA HIS A 450 30.50 -13.41 15.82
C HIS A 450 31.09 -12.37 16.77
N THR A 451 31.50 -11.22 16.20
CA THR A 451 31.90 -10.06 17.02
C THR A 451 30.67 -9.30 17.47
N ALA A 452 30.44 -9.24 18.78
CA ALA A 452 29.30 -8.56 19.37
C ALA A 452 29.75 -7.42 20.31
N ASN A 453 29.30 -6.20 20.04
CA ASN A 453 29.51 -5.03 20.87
C ASN A 453 28.17 -4.60 21.50
N LEU A 454 27.91 -5.10 22.71
CA LEU A 454 26.61 -5.04 23.35
C LEU A 454 26.61 -4.04 24.51
N ARG A 455 25.63 -3.13 24.55
CA ARG A 455 25.43 -2.19 25.66
C ARG A 455 24.00 -2.30 26.20
N PHE A 456 23.86 -3.11 27.25
CA PHE A 456 22.61 -3.23 27.99
C PHE A 456 22.64 -2.42 29.31
N ASP A 457 21.45 -2.02 29.77
CA ASP A 457 21.19 -1.42 31.08
C ASP A 457 20.65 -2.49 32.03
N ALA A 458 19.42 -2.96 31.79
CA ALA A 458 18.85 -4.12 32.46
C ALA A 458 18.73 -5.33 31.51
N MET A 459 18.94 -6.53 32.06
CA MET A 459 18.70 -7.80 31.38
C MET A 459 17.78 -8.67 32.24
N ASN A 460 16.53 -8.85 31.80
CA ASN A 460 15.57 -9.74 32.43
C ASN A 460 15.56 -11.06 31.65
N LEU A 461 16.03 -12.14 32.29
CA LEU A 461 16.23 -13.43 31.62
C LEU A 461 15.38 -14.50 32.30
N ALA A 462 14.46 -15.11 31.54
CA ALA A 462 13.58 -16.18 31.99
C ALA A 462 12.85 -15.87 33.31
N SER A 463 12.43 -14.62 33.49
CA SER A 463 11.78 -14.15 34.72
C SER A 463 10.26 -14.39 34.66
N ARG A 464 9.66 -14.85 35.76
CA ARG A 464 8.20 -14.88 35.95
C ARG A 464 7.79 -13.98 37.10
N THR A 465 7.04 -12.92 36.80
CA THR A 465 6.46 -12.00 37.79
C THR A 465 4.98 -12.29 37.94
N ASN A 466 4.64 -13.29 38.76
CA ASN A 466 3.28 -13.46 39.27
C ASN A 466 3.28 -13.07 40.75
N THR A 467 2.56 -12.02 41.10
CA THR A 467 2.12 -11.81 42.48
C THR A 467 1.08 -12.88 42.78
N LEU A 468 1.35 -13.79 43.74
CA LEU A 468 0.29 -14.52 44.40
C LEU A 468 -0.60 -13.48 45.08
N THR A 469 -1.80 -13.24 44.54
CA THR A 469 -2.88 -12.57 45.29
C THR A 469 -3.70 -13.62 45.99
#